data_AF-A0A957SWI0-F1
#
_entry.id   AF-A0A957SWI0-F1
#
_cell.length_a   1.000
_cell.length_b   1.000
_cell.length_c   1.000
_cell.angle_alpha   90.00
_cell.angle_beta   90.00
_cell.angle_gamma   90.00
#
_symmetry.space_group_name_H-M   'P 1'
#
loop_
_entity.id
_entity.type
_entity.pdbx_description
1 polymer ?
#
loop_
_entity_poly.entity_id
_entity_poly.type
_entity_poly.pdbx_seq_one_letter_code
_entity_poly.pdbx_strand_id
1 'polypeptide(L)'
;MSDQNRSPLADPTEYTFSFAEVAGHLQVTPAQLTDWNARFGHLLAGDVAGDQPRYSNADVAVLMSIQRLLDLGLDDSEIHNQLTPKRLPVPNLNTQIDEAGDEGETALANFSTNGVPQVVSDLLSTIASSQQSVLNSQSTVREIVNVVVQDNFNLKEENRKVRDRLLEIERTFAEYQRREETRKERLESRVRALENTVTALQQQVAQVVQVMRQQQQARQAHQSRRRGWFG
;
A
#
# COMPACT_ATOMS: atom_id res chain seq x y z
N MET A 1 19.29 24.68 -35.04
CA MET A 1 19.25 23.23 -35.34
C MET A 1 20.48 22.64 -34.71
N SER A 2 20.34 22.04 -33.52
CA SER A 2 21.40 21.33 -32.81
C SER A 2 20.78 20.24 -31.95
N ASP A 3 21.20 19.02 -32.28
CA ASP A 3 21.45 17.86 -31.42
C ASP A 3 20.32 17.24 -30.60
N GLN A 4 19.74 16.27 -31.29
CA GLN A 4 19.09 15.04 -30.86
C GLN A 4 19.88 14.31 -29.74
N ASN A 5 19.58 14.62 -28.47
CA ASN A 5 19.92 13.74 -27.35
C ASN A 5 18.88 12.61 -27.29
N ARG A 6 19.08 11.55 -28.08
CA ARG A 6 18.32 10.29 -27.96
C ARG A 6 18.96 9.47 -26.84
N SER A 7 18.40 9.56 -25.64
CA SER A 7 18.51 8.50 -24.63
C SER A 7 18.09 7.18 -25.29
N PRO A 8 18.80 6.06 -25.06
CA PRO A 8 18.36 4.76 -25.55
C PRO A 8 17.02 4.44 -24.89
N LEU A 9 16.01 4.24 -25.74
CA LEU A 9 14.70 3.73 -25.39
C LEU A 9 14.91 2.41 -24.64
N ALA A 10 14.62 2.38 -23.34
CA ALA A 10 14.47 1.12 -22.61
C ALA A 10 13.31 0.35 -23.24
N ASP A 11 13.57 -0.86 -23.74
CA ASP A 11 12.54 -1.75 -24.26
C ASP A 11 11.54 -2.07 -23.13
N PRO A 12 10.25 -1.75 -23.28
CA PRO A 12 9.26 -1.86 -22.21
C PRO A 12 8.76 -3.31 -21.96
N THR A 13 9.49 -4.33 -22.44
CA THR A 13 9.09 -5.74 -22.34
C THR A 13 10.06 -6.62 -21.54
N GLU A 14 11.12 -6.06 -20.95
CA GLU A 14 11.91 -6.80 -19.98
C GLU A 14 11.20 -6.75 -18.63
N TYR A 15 10.55 -7.85 -18.25
CA TYR A 15 10.06 -8.05 -16.89
C TYR A 15 11.26 -8.01 -15.94
N THR A 16 11.45 -6.86 -15.28
CA THR A 16 12.48 -6.69 -14.26
C THR A 16 11.95 -7.20 -12.92
N PHE A 17 12.63 -8.17 -12.32
CA PHE A 17 12.33 -8.70 -11.00
C PHE A 17 13.05 -7.87 -9.93
N SER A 18 12.40 -7.66 -8.79
CA SER A 18 13.02 -7.04 -7.61
C SER A 18 13.87 -8.04 -6.83
N PHE A 19 14.80 -7.54 -6.01
CA PHE A 19 15.63 -8.35 -5.11
C PHE A 19 14.83 -9.37 -4.28
N ALA A 20 13.71 -8.94 -3.69
CA ALA A 20 12.88 -9.80 -2.86
C ALA A 20 12.18 -10.90 -3.66
N GLU A 21 11.77 -10.59 -4.89
CA GLU A 21 11.18 -11.56 -5.81
C GLU A 21 12.20 -12.58 -6.28
N VAL A 22 13.44 -12.16 -6.58
CA VAL A 22 14.53 -13.06 -6.98
C VAL A 22 14.96 -13.96 -5.82
N ALA A 23 15.12 -13.42 -4.61
CA ALA A 23 15.41 -14.22 -3.41
C ALA A 23 14.31 -15.27 -3.15
N GLY A 24 13.04 -14.88 -3.30
CA GLY A 24 11.90 -15.80 -3.20
C GLY A 24 11.86 -16.85 -4.31
N HIS A 25 12.19 -16.47 -5.54
CA HIS A 25 12.20 -17.36 -6.71
C HIS A 25 13.31 -18.42 -6.64
N LEU A 26 14.51 -18.04 -6.14
CA LEU A 26 15.64 -18.97 -5.97
C LEU A 26 15.62 -19.72 -4.62
N GLN A 27 14.67 -19.39 -3.72
CA GLN A 27 14.59 -19.92 -2.36
C GLN A 27 15.88 -19.76 -1.55
N VAL A 28 16.62 -18.67 -1.81
CA VAL A 28 17.88 -18.35 -1.13
C VAL A 28 17.67 -17.24 -0.11
N THR A 29 18.49 -17.25 0.94
CA THR A 29 18.43 -16.16 1.91
C THR A 29 18.88 -14.84 1.27
N PRO A 30 18.31 -13.69 1.70
CA PRO A 30 18.74 -12.37 1.24
C PRO A 30 20.27 -12.16 1.37
N ALA A 31 20.90 -12.72 2.41
CA ALA A 31 22.34 -12.63 2.62
C ALA A 31 23.14 -13.40 1.54
N GLN A 32 22.67 -14.58 1.12
CA GLN A 32 23.29 -15.35 0.04
C GLN A 32 23.15 -14.65 -1.30
N LEU A 33 21.98 -14.04 -1.57
CA LEU A 33 21.79 -13.28 -2.81
C LEU A 33 22.69 -12.03 -2.87
N THR A 34 22.88 -11.34 -1.74
CA THR A 34 23.84 -10.22 -1.65
C THR A 34 25.28 -10.68 -1.89
N ASP A 35 25.68 -11.82 -1.32
CA ASP A 35 27.00 -12.41 -1.55
C ASP A 35 27.20 -12.80 -3.03
N TRP A 36 26.18 -13.39 -3.65
CA TRP A 36 26.22 -13.74 -5.08
C TRP A 36 26.24 -12.52 -5.98
N ASN A 37 25.51 -11.45 -5.66
CA ASN A 37 25.61 -10.19 -6.37
C ASN A 37 27.01 -9.58 -6.27
N ALA A 38 27.65 -9.68 -5.10
CA ALA A 38 29.02 -9.17 -4.91
C ALA A 38 30.06 -9.99 -5.69
N ARG A 39 29.86 -11.31 -5.78
CA ARG A 39 30.81 -12.25 -6.43
C ARG A 39 30.60 -12.41 -7.93
N PHE A 40 29.35 -12.33 -8.40
CA PHE A 40 28.97 -12.64 -9.78
C PHE A 40 28.22 -11.49 -10.46
N GLY A 41 28.18 -10.30 -9.84
CA GLY A 41 27.47 -9.13 -10.37
C GLY A 41 27.94 -8.69 -11.75
N HIS A 42 29.18 -9.01 -12.16
CA HIS A 42 29.70 -8.73 -13.49
C HIS A 42 29.14 -9.65 -14.60
N LEU A 43 28.52 -10.78 -14.22
CA LEU A 43 27.85 -11.70 -15.15
C LEU A 43 26.38 -11.35 -15.36
N LEU A 44 25.83 -10.45 -14.55
CA LEU A 44 24.45 -10.00 -14.62
C LEU A 44 24.38 -8.79 -15.57
N ALA A 45 23.35 -8.78 -16.43
CA ALA A 45 23.09 -7.72 -17.41
C ALA A 45 22.45 -6.48 -16.76
N GLY A 46 21.74 -6.64 -15.64
CA GLY A 46 21.13 -5.55 -14.88
C GLY A 46 22.13 -4.76 -14.01
N ASP A 47 21.81 -3.51 -13.70
CA ASP A 47 22.52 -2.72 -12.68
C ASP A 47 22.12 -3.22 -11.28
N VAL A 48 22.74 -4.34 -10.88
CA VAL A 48 22.50 -5.04 -9.61
C VAL A 48 23.27 -4.38 -8.44
N ALA A 49 24.06 -3.35 -8.71
CA ALA A 49 24.89 -2.64 -7.72
C ALA A 49 24.18 -1.45 -7.05
N GLY A 50 22.95 -1.12 -7.47
CA GLY A 50 22.16 -0.01 -6.93
C GLY A 50 21.36 -0.35 -5.65
N ASP A 51 20.85 0.70 -4.97
CA ASP A 51 20.00 0.61 -3.77
C ASP A 51 18.67 -0.15 -4.01
N GLN A 52 18.31 -0.37 -5.28
CA GLN A 52 17.16 -1.16 -5.73
C GLN A 52 17.56 -2.02 -6.94
N PRO A 53 18.19 -3.19 -6.73
CA PRO A 53 18.64 -4.01 -7.84
C PRO A 53 17.44 -4.61 -8.58
N ARG A 54 17.49 -4.48 -9.91
CA ARG A 54 16.50 -5.00 -10.84
C ARG A 54 17.15 -6.06 -11.71
N TYR A 55 16.54 -7.23 -11.73
CA TYR A 55 17.07 -8.40 -12.43
C TYR A 55 16.24 -8.65 -13.69
N SER A 56 16.89 -8.80 -14.83
CA SER A 56 16.25 -9.33 -16.02
C SER A 56 16.00 -10.83 -15.86
N ASN A 57 15.13 -11.39 -16.69
CA ASN A 57 14.94 -12.84 -16.77
C ASN A 57 16.25 -13.58 -17.11
N ALA A 58 17.13 -12.94 -17.91
CA ALA A 58 18.47 -13.47 -18.17
C ALA A 58 19.33 -13.56 -16.90
N ASP A 59 19.23 -12.57 -16.01
CA ASP A 59 19.99 -12.51 -14.76
C ASP A 59 19.54 -13.60 -13.79
N VAL A 60 18.22 -13.84 -13.72
CA VAL A 60 17.65 -14.92 -12.91
C VAL A 60 18.14 -16.28 -13.39
N ALA A 61 18.21 -16.50 -14.71
CA ALA A 61 18.74 -17.75 -15.28
C ALA A 61 20.23 -17.96 -14.96
N VAL A 62 21.03 -16.88 -15.01
CA VAL A 62 22.44 -16.92 -14.61
C VAL A 62 22.57 -17.24 -13.12
N LEU A 63 21.81 -16.60 -12.23
CA LEU A 63 21.83 -16.89 -10.80
C LEU A 63 21.41 -18.32 -10.45
N MET A 64 20.42 -18.88 -11.16
CA MET A 64 20.04 -20.29 -11.00
C MET A 64 21.16 -21.24 -11.45
N SER A 65 21.90 -20.89 -12.51
CA SER A 65 23.05 -21.67 -12.95
C SER A 65 24.20 -21.62 -11.93
N ILE A 66 24.46 -20.45 -11.33
CA ILE A 66 25.45 -20.26 -10.26
C ILE A 66 25.09 -21.13 -9.05
N GLN A 67 23.81 -21.07 -8.61
CA GLN A 67 23.33 -21.88 -7.49
C GLN A 67 23.61 -23.37 -7.71
N ARG A 68 23.31 -23.89 -8.90
CA ARG A 68 23.54 -25.30 -9.21
C ARG A 68 25.02 -25.65 -9.26
N LEU A 69 25.87 -24.79 -9.81
CA LEU A 69 27.30 -25.06 -9.89
C LEU A 69 27.95 -25.03 -8.49
N LEU A 70 27.46 -24.16 -7.60
CA LEU A 70 27.85 -24.16 -6.19
C LEU A 70 27.38 -25.43 -5.47
N ASP A 71 26.15 -25.90 -5.73
CA ASP A 71 25.63 -27.16 -5.17
C ASP A 71 26.42 -28.40 -5.64
N LEU A 72 27.02 -28.33 -6.83
CA LEU A 72 27.93 -29.34 -7.37
C LEU A 72 29.35 -29.27 -6.78
N GLY A 73 29.62 -28.29 -5.90
CA GLY A 73 30.90 -28.11 -5.23
C GLY A 73 32.01 -27.54 -6.12
N LEU A 74 31.66 -26.87 -7.22
CA LEU A 74 32.64 -26.20 -8.07
C LEU A 74 33.12 -24.91 -7.41
N ASP A 75 34.40 -24.61 -7.61
CA ASP A 75 35.00 -23.38 -7.10
C ASP A 75 34.58 -22.17 -7.94
N ASP A 76 34.54 -20.99 -7.30
CA ASP A 76 34.14 -19.70 -7.89
C ASP A 76 34.82 -19.39 -9.22
N SER A 77 36.08 -19.79 -9.35
CA SER A 77 36.87 -19.58 -10.57
C SER A 77 36.46 -20.49 -11.73
N GLU A 78 35.98 -21.70 -11.43
CA GLU A 78 35.45 -22.64 -12.41
C GLU A 78 34.06 -22.23 -12.87
N ILE A 79 33.24 -21.74 -11.92
CA ILE A 79 31.94 -21.13 -12.20
C ILE A 79 32.12 -19.91 -13.12
N HIS A 80 33.11 -19.05 -12.81
CA HIS A 80 33.45 -17.91 -13.64
C HIS A 80 33.87 -18.32 -15.06
N ASN A 81 34.68 -19.36 -15.21
CA ASN A 81 35.13 -19.83 -16.53
C ASN A 81 34.03 -20.53 -17.36
N GLN A 82 33.05 -21.16 -16.70
CA GLN A 82 31.92 -21.81 -17.37
C GLN A 82 30.81 -20.83 -17.75
N LEU A 83 30.55 -19.83 -16.90
CA LEU A 83 29.49 -18.83 -17.11
C LEU A 83 29.97 -17.58 -17.84
N THR A 84 31.28 -17.33 -17.91
CA THR A 84 31.82 -16.40 -18.90
C THR A 84 31.73 -17.12 -20.24
N PRO A 85 30.82 -16.74 -21.16
CA PRO A 85 30.89 -17.28 -22.50
C PRO A 85 32.30 -16.95 -23.00
N LYS A 86 33.09 -17.99 -23.31
CA LYS A 86 34.30 -17.84 -24.12
C LYS A 86 33.83 -17.07 -25.33
N ARG A 87 34.06 -15.76 -25.35
CA ARG A 87 33.78 -14.94 -26.51
C ARG A 87 34.67 -15.54 -27.58
N LEU A 88 34.10 -16.41 -28.41
CA LEU A 88 34.67 -16.72 -29.70
C LEU A 88 34.98 -15.34 -30.27
N PRO A 89 36.26 -15.04 -30.60
CA PRO A 89 36.57 -13.81 -31.27
C PRO A 89 35.75 -13.86 -32.56
N VAL A 90 34.66 -13.10 -32.60
CA VAL A 90 34.12 -12.63 -33.87
C VAL A 90 35.31 -11.94 -34.52
N PRO A 91 35.85 -12.43 -35.65
CA PRO A 91 36.96 -11.78 -36.29
C PRO A 91 36.41 -10.43 -36.75
N ASN A 92 36.73 -9.40 -35.98
CA ASN A 92 36.52 -8.05 -36.41
C ASN A 92 37.52 -7.87 -37.55
N LEU A 93 37.04 -8.03 -38.79
CA LEU A 93 37.73 -7.52 -39.98
C LEU A 93 37.78 -6.00 -39.79
N ASN A 94 38.77 -5.52 -39.04
CA ASN A 94 39.30 -4.16 -38.96
C ASN A 94 40.17 -4.00 -37.69
N THR A 95 41.24 -4.79 -37.59
CA THR A 95 42.41 -4.36 -36.82
C THR A 95 43.65 -4.82 -37.57
N GLN A 96 44.57 -3.88 -37.74
CA GLN A 96 45.74 -3.94 -38.59
C GLN A 96 46.66 -5.11 -38.25
N ILE A 97 47.30 -5.61 -39.30
CA ILE A 97 48.50 -6.42 -39.28
C ILE A 97 49.53 -5.74 -38.36
N ASP A 98 49.95 -6.42 -37.30
CA ASP A 98 51.30 -6.32 -36.78
C ASP A 98 51.69 -7.66 -36.13
N GLU A 99 52.88 -8.11 -36.51
CA GLU A 99 53.50 -9.39 -36.19
C GLU A 99 54.03 -9.47 -34.74
N ALA A 100 54.09 -10.70 -34.21
CA ALA A 100 55.17 -11.29 -33.41
C ALA A 100 54.82 -11.84 -32.00
N GLY A 101 55.26 -13.09 -31.76
CA GLY A 101 55.37 -13.81 -30.48
C GLY A 101 54.19 -14.74 -30.20
N ASP A 102 54.21 -16.02 -30.60
CA ASP A 102 54.91 -17.18 -30.00
C ASP A 102 54.60 -17.41 -28.51
N GLU A 103 54.41 -18.69 -28.17
CA GLU A 103 54.10 -19.28 -26.84
C GLU A 103 52.62 -19.46 -26.45
N GLY A 104 52.05 -20.61 -26.82
CA GLY A 104 50.77 -21.07 -26.28
C GLY A 104 50.34 -22.48 -26.70
N GLU A 105 51.29 -23.35 -27.07
CA GLU A 105 51.02 -24.67 -27.65
C GLU A 105 51.26 -25.81 -26.66
N THR A 106 50.63 -25.81 -25.47
CA THR A 106 50.63 -26.99 -24.55
C THR A 106 49.49 -26.99 -23.51
N ALA A 107 48.23 -26.71 -23.89
CA ALA A 107 47.10 -26.85 -22.94
C ALA A 107 45.76 -27.35 -23.52
N LEU A 108 45.76 -27.97 -24.71
CA LEU A 108 44.51 -28.40 -25.36
C LEU A 108 44.36 -29.93 -25.53
N ALA A 109 45.25 -30.74 -24.95
CA ALA A 109 45.27 -32.18 -25.20
C ALA A 109 44.48 -33.06 -24.21
N ASN A 110 43.70 -32.51 -23.27
CA ASN A 110 43.02 -33.38 -22.27
C ASN A 110 41.59 -32.98 -21.85
N PHE A 111 40.85 -32.27 -22.71
CA PHE A 111 39.39 -32.19 -22.54
C PHE A 111 38.73 -33.36 -23.26
N SER A 112 38.42 -34.41 -22.50
CA SER A 112 37.63 -35.54 -22.98
C SER A 112 36.24 -35.04 -23.40
N THR A 113 35.99 -34.97 -24.70
CA THR A 113 34.77 -34.44 -25.34
C THR A 113 33.53 -35.32 -25.15
N ASN A 114 33.55 -36.26 -24.22
CA ASN A 114 32.51 -37.27 -24.03
C ASN A 114 31.44 -36.88 -23.00
N GLY A 115 31.58 -35.73 -22.30
CA GLY A 115 30.61 -35.26 -21.30
C GLY A 115 29.74 -34.06 -21.73
N VAL A 116 30.14 -33.33 -22.78
CA VAL A 116 29.43 -32.12 -23.25
C VAL A 116 27.99 -32.38 -23.71
N PRO A 117 27.67 -33.47 -24.45
CA PRO A 117 26.29 -33.72 -24.89
C PRO A 117 25.35 -34.00 -23.72
N GLN A 118 25.86 -34.64 -22.66
CA GLN A 118 25.07 -35.08 -21.52
C GLN A 118 24.76 -33.92 -20.58
N VAL A 119 25.75 -33.06 -20.31
CA VAL A 119 25.56 -31.81 -19.54
C VAL A 119 24.58 -30.86 -20.25
N VAL A 120 24.67 -30.71 -21.57
CA VAL A 120 23.71 -29.89 -22.33
C VAL A 120 22.31 -30.50 -22.31
N SER A 121 22.19 -31.84 -22.41
CA SER A 121 20.91 -32.54 -22.28
C SER A 121 20.28 -32.34 -20.89
N ASP A 122 21.09 -32.39 -19.84
CA ASP A 122 20.64 -32.17 -18.46
C ASP A 122 20.27 -30.70 -18.19
N LEU A 123 20.95 -29.75 -18.83
CA LEU A 123 20.58 -28.33 -18.79
C LEU A 123 19.27 -28.08 -19.55
N LEU A 124 19.08 -28.68 -20.74
CA LEU A 124 17.85 -28.54 -21.51
C LEU A 124 16.65 -29.18 -20.81
N SER A 125 16.82 -30.34 -20.19
CA SER A 125 15.76 -30.97 -19.40
C SER A 125 15.42 -30.14 -18.16
N THR A 126 16.42 -29.52 -17.53
CA THR A 126 16.21 -28.63 -16.39
C THR A 126 15.53 -27.33 -16.80
N ILE A 127 15.89 -26.73 -17.93
CA ILE A 127 15.22 -25.54 -18.48
C ILE A 127 13.77 -25.89 -18.82
N ALA A 128 13.52 -27.06 -19.41
CA ALA A 128 12.16 -27.53 -19.68
C ALA A 128 11.36 -27.75 -18.38
N SER A 129 11.95 -28.34 -17.34
CA SER A 129 11.32 -28.48 -16.03
C SER A 129 11.09 -27.14 -15.33
N SER A 130 12.01 -26.19 -15.47
CA SER A 130 11.88 -24.83 -14.95
C SER A 130 10.75 -24.08 -15.67
N GLN A 131 10.68 -24.15 -17.00
CA GLN A 131 9.59 -23.56 -17.77
C GLN A 131 8.24 -24.18 -17.41
N GLN A 132 8.18 -25.50 -17.22
CA GLN A 132 6.96 -26.17 -16.77
C GLN A 132 6.55 -25.72 -15.36
N SER A 133 7.52 -25.53 -14.46
CA SER A 133 7.28 -24.98 -13.12
C SER A 133 6.77 -23.54 -13.18
N VAL A 134 7.38 -22.69 -14.00
CA VAL A 134 6.97 -21.29 -14.21
C VAL A 134 5.55 -21.21 -14.77
N LEU A 135 5.19 -22.08 -15.72
CA LEU A 135 3.83 -22.13 -16.26
C LEU A 135 2.81 -22.54 -15.19
N ASN A 136 3.16 -23.52 -14.35
CA ASN A 136 2.32 -23.93 -13.23
C ASN A 136 2.16 -22.79 -12.21
N SER A 137 3.25 -22.09 -11.86
CA SER A 137 3.23 -20.94 -10.95
C SER A 137 2.45 -19.76 -11.52
N GLN A 138 2.57 -19.46 -12.82
CA GLN A 138 1.77 -18.42 -13.47
C GLN A 138 0.28 -18.77 -13.47
N SER A 139 -0.07 -20.03 -13.65
CA SER A 139 -1.45 -20.50 -13.52
C SER A 139 -1.99 -20.27 -12.11
N THR A 140 -1.22 -20.64 -11.08
CA THR A 140 -1.59 -20.40 -9.67
C THR A 140 -1.69 -18.92 -9.33
N VAL A 141 -0.73 -18.10 -9.77
CA VAL A 141 -0.76 -16.64 -9.56
C VAL A 141 -2.00 -16.04 -10.23
N ARG A 142 -2.35 -16.47 -11.44
CA ARG A 142 -3.55 -16.00 -12.12
C ARG A 142 -4.82 -16.35 -11.36
N GLU A 143 -4.91 -17.55 -10.81
CA GLU A 143 -6.03 -17.99 -9.99
C GLU A 143 -6.15 -17.14 -8.71
N ILE A 144 -5.04 -16.93 -7.99
CA ILE A 144 -5.02 -16.09 -6.79
C ILE A 144 -5.37 -14.63 -7.13
N VAL A 145 -4.82 -14.08 -8.21
CA VAL A 145 -5.13 -12.72 -8.66
C VAL A 145 -6.62 -12.59 -8.97
N ASN A 146 -7.23 -13.60 -9.61
CA ASN A 146 -8.67 -13.57 -9.88
C ASN A 146 -9.50 -13.55 -8.59
N VAL A 147 -9.15 -14.38 -7.59
CA VAL A 147 -9.82 -14.40 -6.29
C VAL A 147 -9.64 -13.06 -5.57
N VAL A 148 -8.43 -12.52 -5.52
CA VAL A 148 -8.15 -11.23 -4.87
C VAL A 148 -8.86 -10.08 -5.56
N VAL A 149 -8.91 -10.07 -6.90
CA VAL A 149 -9.66 -9.07 -7.67
C VAL A 149 -11.15 -9.19 -7.37
N GLN A 150 -11.70 -10.41 -7.33
CA GLN A 150 -13.09 -10.66 -6.97
C GLN A 150 -13.40 -10.16 -5.55
N ASP A 151 -12.54 -10.49 -4.58
CA ASP A 151 -12.68 -10.03 -3.20
C ASP A 151 -12.57 -8.51 -3.11
N ASN A 152 -11.68 -7.89 -3.88
CA ASN A 152 -11.58 -6.43 -3.93
C ASN A 152 -12.87 -5.79 -4.47
N PHE A 153 -13.45 -6.35 -5.53
CA PHE A 153 -14.75 -5.89 -6.04
C PHE A 153 -15.87 -6.07 -5.01
N ASN A 154 -15.92 -7.22 -4.33
CA ASN A 154 -16.89 -7.48 -3.27
C ASN A 154 -16.73 -6.48 -2.11
N LEU A 155 -15.51 -6.27 -1.62
CA LEU A 155 -15.20 -5.29 -0.57
C LEU A 155 -15.53 -3.86 -1.00
N LYS A 156 -15.32 -3.52 -2.27
CA LYS A 156 -15.69 -2.19 -2.81
C LYS A 156 -17.20 -1.98 -2.77
N GLU A 157 -17.98 -3.01 -3.10
CA GLU A 157 -19.44 -2.97 -3.04
C GLU A 157 -19.94 -2.92 -1.59
N GLU A 158 -19.35 -3.68 -0.67
CA GLU A 158 -19.66 -3.59 0.76
C GLU A 158 -19.32 -2.21 1.33
N ASN A 159 -18.15 -1.66 1.02
CA ASN A 159 -17.78 -0.31 1.40
C ASN A 159 -18.76 0.74 0.88
N ARG A 160 -19.27 0.57 -0.34
CA ARG A 160 -20.31 1.44 -0.88
C ARG A 160 -21.61 1.32 -0.07
N LYS A 161 -22.06 0.09 0.22
CA LYS A 161 -23.25 -0.15 1.06
C LYS A 161 -23.10 0.43 2.46
N VAL A 162 -21.92 0.35 3.07
CA VAL A 162 -21.64 0.95 4.37
C VAL A 162 -21.73 2.47 4.30
N ARG A 163 -21.14 3.09 3.27
CA ARG A 163 -21.27 4.55 3.05
C ARG A 163 -22.72 4.97 2.88
N ASP A 164 -23.50 4.24 2.09
CA ASP A 164 -24.93 4.53 1.88
C ASP A 164 -25.72 4.45 3.20
N ARG A 165 -25.47 3.41 4.02
CA ARG A 165 -26.09 3.27 5.35
C ARG A 165 -25.66 4.36 6.31
N LEU A 166 -24.40 4.77 6.28
CA LEU A 166 -23.88 5.85 7.12
C LEU A 166 -24.57 7.17 6.77
N LEU A 167 -24.70 7.49 5.48
CA LEU A 167 -25.41 8.69 5.02
C LEU A 167 -26.88 8.69 5.43
N GLU A 168 -27.56 7.53 5.36
CA GLU A 168 -28.94 7.42 5.84
C GLU A 168 -29.04 7.59 7.36
N ILE A 169 -28.09 7.04 8.13
CA ILE A 169 -28.03 7.23 9.58
C ILE A 169 -27.76 8.70 9.92
N GLU A 170 -26.83 9.35 9.25
CA GLU A 170 -26.52 10.77 9.44
C GLU A 170 -27.76 11.64 9.15
N ARG A 171 -28.47 11.33 8.07
CA ARG A 171 -29.73 11.98 7.72
C ARG A 171 -30.80 11.79 8.79
N THR A 172 -31.05 10.54 9.20
CA THR A 172 -32.07 10.24 10.22
C THR A 172 -31.71 10.84 11.58
N PHE A 173 -30.42 10.94 11.91
CA PHE A 173 -29.92 11.63 13.10
C PHE A 173 -30.18 13.14 13.02
N ALA A 174 -29.87 13.79 11.90
CA ALA A 174 -30.15 15.21 11.70
C ALA A 174 -31.66 15.51 11.76
N GLU A 175 -32.49 14.65 11.16
CA GLU A 175 -33.95 14.75 11.26
C GLU A 175 -34.45 14.58 12.70
N TYR A 176 -33.87 13.62 13.45
CA TYR A 176 -34.18 13.42 14.86
C TYR A 176 -33.83 14.64 15.71
N GLN A 177 -32.61 15.19 15.53
CA GLN A 177 -32.16 16.38 16.23
C GLN A 177 -33.09 17.57 15.97
N ARG A 178 -33.50 17.79 14.73
CA ARG A 178 -34.44 18.87 14.37
C ARG A 178 -35.82 18.68 15.01
N ARG A 179 -36.35 17.45 15.03
CA ARG A 179 -37.62 17.13 15.70
C ARG A 179 -37.52 17.37 17.20
N GLU A 180 -36.40 17.01 17.80
CA GLU A 180 -36.16 17.17 19.23
C GLU A 180 -36.02 18.64 19.61
N GLU A 181 -35.31 19.45 18.82
CA GLU A 181 -35.25 20.90 18.98
C GLU A 181 -36.64 21.53 18.92
N THR A 182 -37.45 21.16 17.93
CA THR A 182 -38.83 21.64 17.82
C THR A 182 -39.68 21.21 19.02
N ARG A 183 -39.48 19.98 19.53
CA ARG A 183 -40.19 19.47 20.72
C ARG A 183 -39.79 20.26 21.96
N LYS A 184 -38.50 20.54 22.12
CA LYS A 184 -37.92 21.32 23.20
C LYS A 184 -38.45 22.75 23.18
N GLU A 185 -38.43 23.44 22.03
CA GLU A 185 -38.99 24.79 21.87
C GLU A 185 -40.46 24.86 22.27
N ARG A 186 -41.28 23.87 21.87
CA ARG A 186 -42.70 23.81 22.29
C ARG A 186 -42.86 23.64 23.79
N LEU A 187 -42.03 22.79 24.42
CA LEU A 187 -42.05 22.61 25.87
C LEU A 187 -41.60 23.88 26.60
N GLU A 188 -40.51 24.49 26.17
CA GLU A 188 -40.02 25.77 26.72
C GLU A 188 -41.05 26.88 26.56
N SER A 189 -41.72 26.97 25.41
CA SER A 189 -42.81 27.94 25.20
C SER A 189 -43.98 27.71 26.16
N ARG A 190 -44.34 26.45 26.44
CA ARG A 190 -45.39 26.11 27.41
C ARG A 190 -44.97 26.45 28.83
N VAL A 191 -43.72 26.17 29.20
CA VAL A 191 -43.16 26.53 30.51
C VAL A 191 -43.18 28.04 30.69
N ARG A 192 -42.69 28.81 29.72
CA ARG A 192 -42.76 30.29 29.77
C ARG A 192 -44.19 30.82 29.88
N ALA A 193 -45.14 30.20 29.17
CA ALA A 193 -46.55 30.59 29.30
C ALA A 193 -47.09 30.34 30.72
N LEU A 194 -46.72 29.21 31.34
CA LEU A 194 -47.07 28.91 32.74
C LEU A 194 -46.36 29.85 33.72
N GLU A 195 -45.09 30.18 33.50
CA GLU A 195 -44.37 31.17 34.31
C GLU A 195 -45.07 32.53 34.26
N ASN A 196 -45.47 32.97 33.07
CA ASN A 196 -46.22 34.22 32.88
C ASN A 196 -47.57 34.21 33.61
N THR A 197 -48.31 33.09 33.59
CA THR A 197 -49.59 32.99 34.32
C THR A 197 -49.39 33.01 35.83
N VAL A 198 -48.34 32.34 36.33
CA VAL A 198 -47.96 32.38 37.76
C VAL A 198 -47.59 33.80 38.17
N THR A 199 -46.79 34.51 37.37
CA THR A 199 -46.46 35.92 37.65
C THR A 199 -47.71 36.81 37.65
N ALA A 200 -48.63 36.62 36.71
CA ALA A 200 -49.89 37.38 36.68
C ALA A 200 -50.75 37.11 37.92
N LEU A 201 -50.86 35.85 38.35
CA LEU A 201 -51.57 35.48 39.59
C LEU A 201 -50.89 36.10 40.83
N GLN A 202 -49.57 36.08 40.90
CA GLN A 202 -48.82 36.73 41.99
C GLN A 202 -49.09 38.24 42.05
N GLN A 203 -49.15 38.91 40.89
CA GLN A 203 -49.47 40.34 40.82
C GLN A 203 -50.92 40.62 41.24
N GLN A 204 -51.88 39.80 40.82
CA GLN A 204 -53.29 39.91 41.25
C GLN A 204 -53.42 39.76 42.77
N VAL A 205 -52.76 38.75 43.36
CA VAL A 205 -52.75 38.55 44.81
C VAL A 205 -52.14 39.76 45.53
N ALA A 206 -51.03 40.29 45.03
CA ALA A 206 -50.40 41.48 45.60
C ALA A 206 -51.33 42.71 45.56
N GLN A 207 -52.04 42.92 44.45
CA GLN A 207 -53.02 44.01 44.32
C GLN A 207 -54.19 43.86 45.31
N VAL A 208 -54.75 42.65 45.46
CA VAL A 208 -55.83 42.38 46.42
C VAL A 208 -55.36 42.67 47.85
N VAL A 209 -54.15 42.22 48.22
CA VAL A 209 -53.56 42.49 49.54
C VAL A 209 -53.36 44.00 49.77
N GLN A 210 -52.93 44.75 48.75
CA GLN A 210 -52.79 46.20 48.84
C GLN A 210 -54.15 46.90 49.05
N VAL A 211 -55.18 46.51 48.30
CA VAL A 211 -56.54 47.07 48.45
C VAL A 211 -57.11 46.77 49.84
N MET A 212 -56.93 45.55 50.34
CA MET A 212 -57.35 45.18 51.70
C MET A 212 -56.66 46.03 52.78
N ARG A 213 -55.34 46.26 52.65
CA ARG A 213 -54.61 47.14 53.58
C ARG A 213 -55.12 48.59 53.52
N GLN A 214 -55.36 49.13 52.33
CA GLN A 214 -55.88 50.48 52.17
C GLN A 214 -57.28 50.64 52.79
N GLN A 215 -58.17 49.67 52.59
CA GLN A 215 -59.51 49.68 53.23
C GLN A 215 -59.42 49.62 54.76
N GLN A 216 -58.54 48.79 55.32
CA GLN A 216 -58.34 48.72 56.76
C GLN A 216 -57.84 50.06 57.32
N GLN A 217 -56.85 50.67 56.66
CA GLN A 217 -56.33 51.99 57.05
C GLN A 217 -57.41 53.08 56.94
N ALA A 218 -58.20 53.09 55.86
CA ALA A 218 -59.29 54.05 55.69
C ALA A 218 -60.38 53.91 56.76
N ARG A 219 -60.73 52.67 57.13
CA ARG A 219 -61.67 52.38 58.23
C ARG A 219 -61.13 52.85 59.57
N GLN A 220 -59.85 52.60 59.86
CA GLN A 220 -59.20 53.08 61.09
C GLN A 220 -59.17 54.61 61.15
N ALA A 221 -58.86 55.28 60.02
CA ALA A 221 -58.87 56.75 59.92
C ALA A 221 -60.28 57.36 60.11
N HIS A 222 -61.33 56.68 59.64
CA HIS A 222 -62.71 57.12 59.87
C HIS A 222 -63.14 56.94 61.34
N GLN A 223 -62.69 55.87 62.01
CA GLN A 223 -62.99 55.65 63.43
C GLN A 223 -62.28 56.66 64.34
N SER A 224 -61.02 57.02 64.05
CA SER A 224 -60.30 58.05 64.81
C SER A 224 -60.91 59.43 64.62
N ARG A 225 -61.35 59.80 63.41
CA ARG A 225 -62.08 61.06 63.17
C ARG A 225 -63.43 61.15 63.90
N ARG A 226 -64.19 60.07 64.02
CA ARG A 226 -65.47 60.09 64.78
C ARG A 226 -65.27 60.20 66.29
N ARG A 227 -64.13 59.76 66.83
CA ARG A 227 -63.79 59.92 68.25
C ARG A 227 -63.28 61.32 68.61
N GLY A 228 -62.63 62.02 67.67
CA GLY A 228 -62.10 63.37 67.90
C GLY A 228 -63.12 64.52 67.84
N TRP A 229 -64.39 64.25 67.49
CA TRP A 229 -65.44 65.28 67.37
C TRP A 229 -66.35 65.39 68.60
N PHE A 230 -66.13 64.55 69.62
CA PHE A 230 -66.83 64.57 70.91
C PHE A 230 -65.87 64.89 72.09
N GLY A 231 -64.74 65.54 71.80
CA GLY A 231 -63.79 66.05 72.81
C GLY A 231 -63.73 67.56 72.78
#